data_AF-A0A453PS21-F1
#
_entry.id   AF-A0A453PS21-F1
#
_cell.length_a   1.000
_cell.length_b   1.000
_cell.length_c   1.000
_cell.angle_alpha   90.00
_cell.angle_beta   90.00
_cell.angle_gamma   90.00
#
_symmetry.space_group_name_H-M   'P 1'
#
loop_
_entity.id
_entity.type
_entity.pdbx_description
1 polymer ?
#
loop_
_entity_poly.entity_id
_entity_poly.type
_entity_poly.pdbx_seq_one_letter_code
_entity_poly.pdbx_strand_id
1 'polypeptide(L)'
;MQLGETIYPMEEDFIMVHLQYSCSNCRSFMSSGKRWACHQCRSFYICDKCYSAEQELEERERHPSNSRETHELHPVDIVGVPEETKDGDGIIESKFFDTRHAFLSLCQENHYQFDTLRRAKHSSMMVLYRLHNPTVV
;
A
#
# COMPACT_ATOMS: atom_id res chain seq x y z
N MET A 1 6.17 28.58 9.86
CA MET A 1 5.50 27.34 10.32
C MET A 1 6.60 26.30 10.48
N GLN A 2 7.06 26.06 11.72
CA GLN A 2 8.33 25.37 12.02
C GLN A 2 8.36 23.86 11.73
N LEU A 3 7.20 23.22 11.48
CA LEU A 3 7.15 21.78 11.27
C LEU A 3 7.94 21.35 10.02
N GLY A 4 7.80 22.09 8.90
CA GLY A 4 8.52 21.80 7.66
C GLY A 4 10.03 21.85 7.82
N GLU A 5 10.54 22.85 8.54
CA GLU A 5 11.96 23.00 8.86
C GLU A 5 12.48 21.88 9.78
N THR A 6 11.59 21.33 10.63
CA THR A 6 11.94 20.25 11.57
C THR A 6 11.99 18.88 10.88
N ILE A 7 11.07 18.61 9.95
CA ILE A 7 10.99 17.31 9.25
C ILE A 7 11.96 17.21 8.08
N TYR A 8 12.34 18.33 7.47
CA TYR A 8 13.20 18.37 6.28
C TYR A 8 14.52 17.61 6.45
N PRO A 9 15.28 17.75 7.56
CA PRO A 9 16.52 16.99 7.76
C PRO A 9 16.31 15.48 7.93
N MET A 10 15.07 15.03 8.13
CA MET A 10 14.69 13.64 8.39
C MET A 10 13.86 13.07 7.23
N GLU A 11 13.86 13.68 6.05
CA GLU A 11 12.99 13.28 4.94
C GLU A 11 13.15 11.80 4.56
N GLU A 12 14.38 11.28 4.61
CA GLU A 12 14.72 9.88 4.31
C GLU A 12 14.27 8.89 5.39
N ASP A 13 13.93 9.36 6.59
CA ASP A 13 13.38 8.51 7.68
C ASP A 13 11.89 8.24 7.51
N PHE A 14 11.22 8.97 6.60
CA PHE A 14 9.79 8.85 6.35
C PHE A 14 9.52 8.22 4.99
N ILE A 15 8.55 7.31 4.94
CA ILE A 15 8.04 6.75 3.70
C ILE A 15 6.66 7.34 3.45
N MET A 16 6.50 8.04 2.33
CA MET A 16 5.19 8.48 1.83
C MET A 16 4.69 7.49 0.77
N VAL A 17 3.66 6.71 1.13
CA VAL A 17 3.03 5.78 0.19
C VAL A 17 1.75 6.39 -0.35
N HIS A 18 1.68 6.53 -1.67
CA HIS A 18 0.44 6.89 -2.36
C HIS A 18 -0.35 5.63 -2.67
N LEU A 19 -1.54 5.50 -2.08
CA LEU A 19 -2.42 4.34 -2.31
C LEU A 19 -3.27 4.51 -3.58
N GLN A 20 -3.45 5.74 -4.05
CA GLN A 20 -4.16 6.06 -5.28
C GLN A 20 -3.20 6.25 -6.46
N TYR A 21 -3.68 5.93 -7.67
CA TYR A 21 -2.96 6.21 -8.90
C TYR A 21 -2.81 7.71 -9.14
N SER A 22 -1.64 8.16 -9.60
CA SER A 22 -1.38 9.53 -10.01
C SER A 22 -1.31 9.63 -11.54
N CYS A 23 -2.01 10.58 -12.14
CA CYS A 23 -1.96 10.77 -13.59
C CYS A 23 -0.52 11.05 -14.05
N SER A 24 -0.01 10.32 -15.04
CA SER A 24 1.35 10.49 -15.57
C SER A 24 1.59 11.87 -16.19
N ASN A 25 0.53 12.56 -16.60
CA ASN A 25 0.62 13.87 -17.24
C ASN A 25 0.48 15.02 -16.21
N CYS A 26 -0.65 15.12 -15.51
CA CYS A 26 -0.91 16.22 -14.55
C CYS A 26 -0.49 15.93 -13.10
N ARG A 27 -0.02 14.70 -12.80
CA ARG A 27 0.39 14.22 -11.45
C ARG A 27 -0.71 14.26 -10.37
N SER A 28 -1.93 14.61 -10.73
CA SER A 28 -3.07 14.60 -9.81
C SER A 28 -3.48 13.18 -9.48
N PHE A 29 -3.86 12.95 -8.21
CA PHE A 29 -4.40 11.66 -7.78
C PHE A 29 -5.79 11.43 -8.37
N MET A 30 -6.02 10.20 -8.80
CA MET A 30 -7.26 9.78 -9.44
C MET A 30 -8.10 8.98 -8.43
N SER A 31 -9.08 9.64 -7.83
CA SER A 31 -9.96 9.07 -6.78
C SER A 31 -11.39 8.78 -7.24
N SER A 32 -11.75 9.15 -8.47
CA SER A 32 -13.07 8.94 -9.07
C SER A 32 -12.97 8.99 -10.60
N GLY A 33 -13.96 8.44 -11.30
CA GLY A 33 -14.02 8.44 -12.76
C GLY A 33 -13.24 7.29 -13.37
N LYS A 34 -12.59 7.50 -14.52
CA LYS A 34 -11.79 6.48 -15.19
C LYS A 34 -10.31 6.83 -15.18
N ARG A 35 -9.51 5.78 -14.99
CA ARG A 35 -8.08 5.73 -15.21
C ARG A 35 -7.86 5.15 -16.61
N TRP A 36 -7.21 5.89 -17.48
CA TRP A 36 -6.87 5.45 -18.83
C TRP A 36 -5.48 4.83 -18.82
N ALA A 37 -5.41 3.51 -18.91
CA ALA A 37 -4.18 2.75 -18.72
C ALA A 37 -3.60 2.28 -20.05
N CYS A 38 -2.29 2.43 -20.21
CA CYS A 38 -1.53 1.76 -21.26
C CYS A 38 -1.02 0.42 -20.74
N HIS A 39 -1.32 -0.67 -21.44
CA HIS A 39 -0.82 -2.01 -21.08
C HIS A 39 0.57 -2.33 -21.65
N GLN A 40 1.06 -1.49 -22.57
CA GLN A 40 2.35 -1.65 -23.23
C GLN A 40 3.47 -0.89 -22.51
N CYS A 41 3.14 0.25 -21.90
CA CYS A 41 4.06 1.04 -21.10
C CYS A 41 3.93 0.70 -19.62
N ARG A 42 5.08 0.55 -18.95
CA ARG A 42 5.12 0.30 -17.51
C ARG A 42 4.53 1.49 -16.75
N SER A 43 3.47 1.25 -15.99
CA SER A 43 2.85 2.22 -15.07
C SER A 43 2.48 3.55 -15.71
N PHE A 44 2.04 3.54 -16.97
CA PHE A 44 1.50 4.73 -17.61
C PHE A 44 -0.02 4.76 -17.51
N TYR A 45 -0.55 5.80 -16.87
CA TYR A 45 -1.98 5.99 -16.70
C TYR A 45 -2.30 7.48 -16.63
N ILE A 46 -3.37 7.89 -17.30
CA ILE A 46 -3.83 9.28 -17.30
C ILE A 46 -5.28 9.38 -16.83
N CYS A 47 -5.66 10.52 -16.25
CA CYS A 47 -7.02 10.77 -15.81
C CYS A 47 -7.93 11.14 -16.98
N ASP A 48 -9.25 11.12 -16.78
CA ASP A 48 -10.24 11.52 -17.78
C ASP A 48 -9.92 12.86 -18.48
N LYS A 49 -9.55 13.89 -17.71
CA LYS A 49 -9.20 15.21 -18.27
C LYS A 49 -7.99 15.15 -19.19
N CYS A 50 -6.95 14.42 -18.79
CA CYS A 50 -5.75 14.26 -19.59
C CYS A 50 -5.99 13.36 -20.80
N TYR A 51 -6.86 12.37 -20.69
CA TYR A 51 -7.27 11.54 -21.83
C TYR A 51 -8.06 12.34 -22.86
N SER A 52 -9.01 13.19 -22.44
CA SER A 52 -9.70 14.09 -23.37
C SER A 52 -8.73 15.01 -24.10
N ALA A 53 -7.76 15.60 -23.38
CA ALA A 53 -6.71 16.41 -24.00
C ALA A 53 -5.85 15.59 -24.98
N GLU A 54 -5.53 14.34 -24.64
CA GLU A 54 -4.77 13.41 -25.48
C GLU A 54 -5.47 13.12 -26.82
N GLN A 55 -6.81 13.00 -26.82
CA GLN A 55 -7.59 12.72 -28.03
C GLN A 55 -7.65 13.89 -29.01
N GLU A 56 -7.37 15.11 -28.56
CA GLU A 56 -7.29 16.30 -29.43
C GLU A 56 -5.90 16.47 -30.07
N LEU A 57 -4.89 15.73 -29.62
CA LEU A 57 -3.54 15.78 -30.18
C LEU A 57 -3.48 15.10 -31.56
N GLU A 58 -2.57 15.57 -32.41
CA GLU A 58 -2.23 14.87 -33.64
C GLU A 58 -1.68 13.47 -33.32
N GLU A 59 -1.91 12.49 -34.19
CA GLU A 59 -1.54 11.08 -33.95
C GLU A 59 -0.06 10.90 -33.56
N ARG A 60 0.85 11.70 -34.15
CA ARG A 60 2.29 11.69 -33.85
C ARG A 60 2.66 12.23 -32.46
N GLU A 61 1.77 13.01 -31.87
CA GLU A 61 1.97 13.68 -30.57
C GLU A 61 1.34 12.86 -29.43
N ARG A 62 0.47 11.90 -29.77
CA ARG A 62 -0.15 11.00 -28.81
C ARG A 62 0.85 10.02 -28.21
N HIS A 63 0.51 9.53 -27.03
CA HIS A 63 1.21 8.49 -26.33
C HIS A 63 1.27 7.22 -27.19
N PRO A 64 2.46 6.62 -27.33
CA PRO A 64 3.76 7.04 -26.80
C PRO A 64 4.40 8.11 -27.69
N SER A 65 4.67 9.28 -27.10
CA SER A 65 5.27 10.41 -27.82
C SER A 65 6.64 10.01 -28.40
N ASN A 66 6.82 10.25 -29.71
CA ASN A 66 8.02 9.90 -30.51
C ASN A 66 8.22 8.42 -30.88
N SER A 67 7.21 7.55 -30.76
CA SER A 67 7.25 6.20 -31.34
C SER A 67 6.55 6.14 -32.71
N ARG A 68 6.86 5.12 -33.50
CA ARG A 68 6.08 4.74 -34.69
C ARG A 68 4.83 3.93 -34.36
N GLU A 69 4.74 3.41 -33.14
CA GLU A 69 3.63 2.58 -32.67
C GLU A 69 2.72 3.42 -31.78
N THR A 70 1.42 3.47 -32.10
CA THR A 70 0.41 4.09 -31.27
C THR A 70 -0.03 3.10 -30.20
N HIS A 71 0.01 3.51 -28.93
CA HIS A 71 -0.47 2.66 -27.84
C HIS A 71 -1.90 3.04 -27.49
N GLU A 72 -2.80 2.07 -27.50
CA GLU A 72 -4.17 2.27 -27.08
C GLU A 72 -4.25 2.41 -25.55
N LEU A 73 -5.02 3.40 -25.09
CA LEU A 73 -5.34 3.59 -23.68
C LEU A 73 -6.72 2.99 -23.40
N HIS A 74 -6.78 2.11 -22.41
CA HIS A 74 -8.02 1.45 -22.03
C HIS A 74 -8.60 2.07 -20.76
N PRO A 75 -9.92 2.32 -20.73
CA PRO A 75 -10.56 2.83 -19.53
C PRO A 75 -10.64 1.75 -18.46
N VAL A 76 -10.23 2.11 -17.25
CA VAL A 76 -10.39 1.30 -16.04
C VAL A 76 -11.15 2.15 -15.04
N ASP A 77 -12.32 1.71 -14.63
CA ASP A 77 -13.10 2.43 -13.63
C ASP A 77 -12.32 2.51 -12.32
N ILE A 78 -12.26 3.72 -11.77
CA ILE A 78 -11.66 3.95 -10.46
C ILE A 78 -12.74 3.61 -9.45
N VAL A 79 -12.52 2.50 -8.75
CA VAL A 79 -13.25 2.24 -7.50
C VAL A 79 -12.86 3.37 -6.57
N GLY A 80 -13.78 4.31 -6.37
CA GLY A 80 -13.52 5.51 -5.61
C GLY A 80 -13.16 5.20 -4.16
N VAL A 81 -12.84 6.24 -3.41
CA VAL A 81 -12.65 6.08 -1.96
C VAL A 81 -14.01 5.74 -1.34
N PRO A 82 -14.16 4.59 -0.65
CA PRO A 82 -15.39 4.27 0.05
C PRO A 82 -15.78 5.39 1.02
N GLU A 83 -17.06 5.70 1.14
CA GLU A 83 -17.55 6.68 2.12
C GLU A 83 -17.30 6.21 3.57
N GLU A 84 -17.31 4.89 3.78
CA GLU A 84 -17.04 4.25 5.06
C GLU A 84 -15.95 3.20 4.92
N THR A 85 -15.06 3.14 5.91
CA THR A 85 -14.02 2.12 6.05
C THR A 85 -14.39 1.11 7.12
N LYS A 86 -15.66 0.63 7.12
CA LYS A 86 -16.10 -0.38 8.08
C LYS A 86 -15.33 -1.67 7.83
N ASP A 87 -14.57 -2.08 8.84
CA ASP A 87 -13.90 -3.37 8.84
C ASP A 87 -14.94 -4.47 9.06
N GLY A 88 -14.92 -5.48 8.20
CA GLY A 88 -15.82 -6.64 8.26
C GLY A 88 -15.31 -7.74 9.18
N ASP A 89 -14.05 -7.66 9.59
CA ASP A 89 -13.42 -8.64 10.47
C ASP A 89 -13.80 -8.40 11.93
N GLY A 90 -13.93 -9.49 12.69
CA GLY A 90 -14.18 -9.41 14.13
C GLY A 90 -12.94 -8.94 14.89
N ILE A 91 -13.14 -8.29 16.04
CA ILE A 91 -12.04 -7.93 16.94
C ILE A 91 -11.47 -9.21 17.55
N ILE A 92 -10.17 -9.45 17.34
CA ILE A 92 -9.44 -10.54 17.97
C ILE A 92 -8.73 -9.99 19.20
N GLU A 93 -9.28 -10.26 20.39
CA GLU A 93 -8.69 -9.82 21.65
C GLU A 93 -7.58 -10.79 22.11
N SER A 94 -6.40 -10.27 22.44
CA SER A 94 -5.36 -11.06 23.09
C SER A 94 -4.37 -10.21 23.86
N LYS A 95 -4.35 -10.39 25.19
CA LYS A 95 -3.42 -9.72 26.11
C LYS A 95 -1.95 -9.83 25.73
N PHE A 96 -1.59 -10.82 24.90
CA PHE A 96 -0.22 -11.03 24.44
C PHE A 96 0.09 -10.36 23.10
N PHE A 97 -0.91 -10.10 22.26
CA PHE A 97 -0.75 -9.53 20.91
C PHE A 97 -1.23 -8.08 20.78
N ASP A 98 -1.77 -7.50 21.85
CA ASP A 98 -2.21 -6.10 21.87
C ASP A 98 -1.05 -5.11 21.67
N THR A 99 0.15 -5.43 22.21
CA THR A 99 1.32 -4.56 22.07
C THR A 99 2.60 -5.35 21.85
N ARG A 100 3.58 -4.70 21.20
CA ARG A 100 4.94 -5.24 21.07
C ARG A 100 5.55 -5.60 22.42
N HIS A 101 5.31 -4.79 23.45
CA HIS A 101 5.83 -5.03 24.79
C HIS A 101 5.22 -6.27 25.43
N ALA A 102 3.90 -6.45 25.33
CA ALA A 102 3.23 -7.62 25.88
C ALA A 102 3.73 -8.93 25.24
N PHE A 103 3.93 -8.94 23.91
CA PHE A 103 4.50 -10.08 23.22
C PHE A 103 5.96 -10.35 23.62
N LEU A 104 6.76 -9.28 23.81
CA LEU A 104 8.12 -9.39 24.29
C LEU A 104 8.17 -9.97 25.72
N SER A 105 7.32 -9.51 26.62
CA SER A 105 7.19 -10.04 27.98
C SER A 105 6.85 -11.53 27.97
N LEU A 106 5.87 -11.95 27.16
CA LEU A 106 5.55 -13.37 26.97
C LEU A 106 6.80 -14.17 26.55
N CYS A 107 7.56 -13.65 25.58
CA CYS A 107 8.76 -14.31 25.10
C CYS A 107 9.86 -14.39 26.17
N GLN A 108 10.05 -13.33 26.96
CA GLN A 108 11.06 -13.28 28.02
C GLN A 108 10.72 -14.24 29.17
N GLU A 109 9.47 -14.22 29.63
CA GLU A 109 8.97 -15.09 30.70
C GLU A 109 9.04 -16.58 30.34
N ASN A 110 8.85 -16.91 29.06
CA ASN A 110 8.82 -18.29 28.57
C ASN A 110 10.09 -18.71 27.80
N HIS A 111 11.11 -17.86 27.81
CA HIS A 111 12.38 -18.08 27.10
C HIS A 111 12.22 -18.42 25.61
N TYR A 112 11.25 -17.80 24.94
CA TYR A 112 11.07 -17.90 23.49
C TYR A 112 12.15 -17.09 22.78
N GLN A 113 12.84 -17.74 21.84
CA GLN A 113 13.96 -17.18 21.10
C GLN A 113 13.73 -17.33 19.58
N PHE A 114 14.23 -16.36 18.82
CA PHE A 114 14.09 -16.28 17.36
C PHE A 114 15.44 -16.07 16.64
N ASP A 115 16.55 -16.36 17.33
CA ASP A 115 17.93 -16.20 16.86
C ASP A 115 18.42 -17.35 15.96
N THR A 116 17.79 -18.53 16.04
CA THR A 116 18.05 -19.67 15.15
C THR A 116 16.75 -20.22 14.60
N LEU A 117 16.80 -20.83 13.40
CA LEU A 117 15.61 -21.45 12.78
C LEU A 117 14.92 -22.46 13.70
N ARG A 118 15.71 -23.29 14.40
CA ARG A 118 15.17 -24.30 15.32
C ARG A 118 14.41 -23.65 16.48
N ARG A 119 15.00 -22.61 17.10
CA ARG A 119 14.37 -21.88 18.21
C ARG A 119 13.13 -21.11 17.74
N ALA A 120 13.19 -20.46 16.59
CA ALA A 120 12.05 -19.77 16.00
C ALA A 120 10.86 -20.72 15.75
N LYS A 121 11.11 -21.90 15.16
CA LYS A 121 10.06 -22.93 14.95
C LYS A 121 9.40 -23.35 16.26
N HIS A 122 10.20 -23.62 17.29
CA HIS A 122 9.70 -24.00 18.61
C HIS A 122 8.88 -22.87 19.23
N SER A 123 9.42 -21.65 19.27
CA SER A 123 8.75 -20.46 19.81
C SER A 123 7.43 -20.16 19.11
N SER A 124 7.41 -20.21 17.77
CA SER A 124 6.18 -20.04 16.98
C SER A 124 5.15 -21.13 17.26
N MET A 125 5.57 -22.40 17.37
CA MET A 125 4.66 -23.48 17.74
C MET A 125 4.07 -23.28 19.13
N MET A 126 4.86 -22.81 20.10
CA MET A 126 4.37 -22.55 21.45
C MET A 126 3.40 -21.37 21.52
N VAL A 127 3.66 -20.33 20.73
CA VAL A 127 2.74 -19.21 20.55
C VAL A 127 1.40 -19.70 19.97
N LEU A 128 1.43 -20.50 18.90
CA LEU A 128 0.21 -21.07 18.30
C LEU A 128 -0.55 -21.94 19.31
N TYR A 129 0.16 -22.77 20.06
CA TYR A 129 -0.45 -23.60 21.10
C TYR A 129 -1.18 -22.75 22.15
N ARG A 130 -0.57 -21.67 22.64
CA ARG A 130 -1.21 -20.75 23.61
C ARG A 130 -2.42 -20.04 23.01
N LEU A 131 -2.37 -19.65 21.74
CA LEU A 131 -3.50 -19.03 21.04
C LEU A 131 -4.71 -19.97 20.94
N HIS A 132 -4.48 -21.25 20.68
CA HIS A 132 -5.54 -22.25 20.62
C HIS A 132 -6.00 -22.76 22.00
N ASN A 133 -5.22 -22.53 23.06
CA ASN A 133 -5.48 -23.00 24.43
C ASN A 133 -5.35 -21.86 25.47
N PRO A 134 -6.19 -20.81 25.40
CA PRO A 134 -6.03 -19.59 26.19
C PRO A 134 -6.16 -19.77 27.72
N THR A 135 -6.68 -20.92 28.17
CA THR A 135 -6.80 -21.27 29.60
C THR A 135 -5.55 -21.96 30.17
N VAL A 136 -4.62 -22.39 29.33
CA VAL A 136 -3.36 -23.00 29.77
C VAL A 136 -2.38 -21.88 30.09
N VAL A 137 -2.39 -21.47 31.36
CA VAL A 137 -1.42 -20.55 31.95
C VAL A 137 -0.11 -21.29 32.15
#